data_AF-A0A661Q404-F1
#
_entry.id   AF-A0A661Q404-F1
#
_cell.length_a   1.000
_cell.length_b   1.000
_cell.length_c   1.000
_cell.angle_alpha   90.00
_cell.angle_beta   90.00
_cell.angle_gamma   90.00
#
_symmetry.space_group_name_H-M   'P 1'
#
loop_
_entity.id
_entity.type
_entity.pdbx_description
1 polymer ?
#
loop_
_entity_poly.entity_id
_entity_poly.type
_entity_poly.pdbx_seq_one_letter_code
_entity_poly.pdbx_strand_id
1 'polypeptide(L)'
;MFSFNSITELINTLAWSKDLLAEMFEKRKSFAYKYDHAVELLDENRVATLLELEVVRKNGFLLEIDDHFLQFFEQILEVNEEINTATVHENIRTLKQNINYYLKEGNTSRKYGYMKAIKTVLRKIGLMTLRNIVDLNRNIENTFKTEPTYKIKIDKLENYDQKRKDISALIKQTQQLLDGEELTFFKVAPDEELGRIIIQLRLQLHEAHHNLIEAQRQIIDYLNQIKYQSQMVEKIRQIKYLKDQFELKERTDFTIVMAQCRDLFFESLQPGRLKLSLDLLQDDDVYASLVKISRRKKSGVKQSRAVADNISTEYLEAVTEHEVYVDLEEIKNSFCASGDHLFNFLRHYQYPKEMGFAEIVTLYCQLISLYDDELVFSGEYGQYGDELEYAIIESK
;
A
#
# COMPACT_ATOMS: atom_id res chain seq x y z
N MET A 1 -26.22 -29.89 23.77
CA MET A 1 -25.84 -28.47 23.77
C MET A 1 -24.68 -28.35 24.75
N PHE A 2 -23.45 -28.40 24.25
CA PHE A 2 -22.26 -28.27 25.09
C PHE A 2 -21.85 -26.80 25.11
N SER A 3 -22.17 -26.11 26.21
CA SER A 3 -21.62 -24.79 26.49
C SER A 3 -20.29 -24.96 27.22
N PHE A 4 -19.35 -24.05 26.98
CA PHE A 4 -18.16 -23.92 27.82
C PHE A 4 -18.56 -23.77 29.28
N ASN A 5 -17.95 -24.57 30.16
CA ASN A 5 -18.23 -24.55 31.60
C ASN A 5 -17.24 -23.66 32.36
N SER A 6 -16.13 -23.27 31.73
CA SER A 6 -15.16 -22.33 32.30
C SER A 6 -14.45 -21.48 31.24
N ILE A 7 -13.96 -20.30 31.65
CA ILE A 7 -13.12 -19.44 30.80
C ILE A 7 -11.84 -20.18 30.38
N THR A 8 -11.27 -20.99 31.27
CA THR A 8 -10.05 -21.76 30.99
C THR A 8 -10.27 -22.76 29.85
N GLU A 9 -11.42 -23.43 29.85
CA GLU A 9 -11.82 -24.36 28.78
C GLU A 9 -11.98 -23.62 27.45
N LEU A 10 -12.65 -22.46 27.44
CA LEU A 10 -12.78 -21.61 26.26
C LEU A 10 -11.42 -21.19 25.70
N ILE A 11 -10.55 -20.64 26.55
CA ILE A 11 -9.23 -20.17 26.13
C ILE A 11 -8.38 -21.32 25.59
N ASN A 12 -8.41 -22.47 26.26
CA ASN A 12 -7.67 -23.65 25.79
C ASN A 12 -8.18 -24.12 24.43
N THR A 13 -9.51 -24.18 24.23
CA THR A 13 -10.13 -24.54 22.96
C THR A 13 -9.71 -23.60 21.84
N LEU A 14 -9.75 -22.29 22.07
CA LEU A 14 -9.28 -21.30 21.12
C LEU A 14 -7.76 -21.41 20.86
N ALA A 15 -6.97 -21.76 21.88
CA ALA A 15 -5.52 -21.85 21.76
C ALA A 15 -5.06 -23.01 20.88
N TRP A 16 -5.67 -24.20 20.99
CA TRP A 16 -5.28 -25.33 20.14
C TRP A 16 -5.95 -25.32 18.76
N SER A 17 -7.04 -24.58 18.58
CA SER A 17 -7.71 -24.40 17.27
C SER A 17 -7.29 -23.12 16.55
N LYS A 18 -6.33 -22.35 17.10
CA LYS A 18 -5.93 -21.03 16.63
C LYS A 18 -5.58 -20.98 15.13
N ASP A 19 -4.89 -21.99 14.62
CA ASP A 19 -4.38 -21.97 13.24
C ASP A 19 -5.52 -22.14 12.23
N LEU A 20 -6.45 -23.06 12.53
CA LEU A 20 -7.69 -23.25 11.77
C LEU A 20 -8.58 -22.00 11.84
N LEU A 21 -8.80 -21.46 13.05
CA LEU A 21 -9.63 -20.28 13.23
C LEU A 21 -9.04 -19.04 12.54
N ALA A 22 -7.71 -18.87 12.57
CA ALA A 22 -7.03 -17.78 11.89
C ALA A 22 -7.23 -17.88 10.37
N GLU A 23 -7.00 -19.05 9.77
CA GLU A 23 -7.18 -19.23 8.33
C GLU A 23 -8.65 -19.05 7.89
N MET A 24 -9.59 -19.62 8.66
CA MET A 24 -11.02 -19.44 8.39
C MET A 24 -11.44 -17.97 8.55
N PHE A 25 -10.90 -17.24 9.52
CA PHE A 25 -11.20 -15.83 9.75
C PHE A 25 -10.63 -14.90 8.66
N GLU A 26 -9.44 -15.19 8.14
CA GLU A 26 -8.88 -14.47 7.00
C GLU A 26 -9.76 -14.64 5.75
N LYS A 27 -10.29 -15.85 5.53
CA LYS A 27 -11.08 -16.20 4.34
C LYS A 27 -12.59 -15.99 4.49
N ARG A 28 -13.05 -15.43 5.62
CA ARG A 28 -14.46 -15.35 6.04
C ARG A 28 -15.45 -14.73 5.04
N LYS A 29 -14.99 -13.95 4.06
CA LYS A 29 -15.84 -13.22 3.10
C LYS A 29 -16.00 -13.86 1.73
N SER A 30 -15.06 -14.72 1.35
CA SER A 30 -14.87 -15.10 -0.05
C SER A 30 -14.76 -16.60 -0.25
N PHE A 31 -14.59 -17.37 0.82
CA PHE A 31 -14.33 -18.80 0.73
C PHE A 31 -15.27 -19.58 1.65
N ALA A 32 -16.02 -20.48 1.05
CA ALA A 32 -16.67 -21.54 1.80
C ALA A 32 -15.58 -22.58 2.15
N TYR A 33 -15.14 -22.57 3.41
CA TYR A 33 -14.06 -23.43 3.87
C TYR A 33 -14.53 -24.89 3.85
N LYS A 34 -13.75 -25.82 3.29
CA LYS A 34 -14.17 -27.23 3.18
C LYS A 34 -13.82 -27.99 4.45
N TYR A 35 -14.68 -28.92 4.84
CA TYR A 35 -14.43 -29.81 5.97
C TYR A 35 -13.11 -30.58 5.83
N ASP A 36 -12.81 -31.10 4.64
CA ASP A 36 -11.59 -31.89 4.39
C ASP A 36 -10.32 -31.08 4.66
N HIS A 37 -10.30 -29.79 4.28
CA HIS A 37 -9.19 -28.90 4.57
C HIS A 37 -9.07 -28.57 6.07
N ALA A 38 -10.19 -28.59 6.81
CA ALA A 38 -10.15 -28.42 8.26
C ALA A 38 -9.53 -29.66 8.92
N VAL A 39 -9.85 -30.85 8.41
CA VAL A 39 -9.30 -32.13 8.89
C VAL A 39 -7.82 -32.28 8.56
N GLU A 40 -7.36 -31.76 7.41
CA GLU A 40 -5.94 -31.71 7.05
C GLU A 40 -5.13 -30.83 8.00
N LEU A 41 -5.72 -29.74 8.47
CA LEU A 41 -5.06 -28.74 9.32
C LEU A 41 -5.18 -29.07 10.81
N LEU A 42 -6.26 -29.76 11.19
CA LEU A 42 -6.60 -30.14 12.55
C LEU A 42 -7.17 -31.56 12.53
N ASP A 43 -6.70 -32.45 13.39
CA ASP A 43 -7.20 -33.84 13.43
C ASP A 43 -8.74 -33.92 13.50
N GLU A 44 -9.35 -34.91 12.84
CA GLU A 44 -10.81 -35.07 12.72
C GLU A 44 -11.54 -35.00 14.07
N ASN A 45 -10.96 -35.60 15.11
CA ASN A 45 -11.50 -35.57 16.47
C ASN A 45 -11.60 -34.15 17.03
N ARG A 46 -10.62 -33.28 16.73
CA ARG A 46 -10.61 -31.89 17.21
C ARG A 46 -11.62 -31.03 16.44
N VAL A 47 -11.77 -31.26 15.14
CA VAL A 47 -12.81 -30.61 14.33
C VAL A 47 -14.21 -31.01 14.84
N ALA A 48 -14.41 -32.29 15.16
CA ALA A 48 -15.64 -32.76 15.77
C ALA A 48 -15.92 -32.07 17.12
N THR A 49 -14.90 -31.90 17.98
CA THR A 49 -15.05 -31.13 19.23
C THR A 49 -15.48 -29.68 18.96
N LEU A 50 -14.94 -29.00 17.94
CA LEU A 50 -15.34 -27.63 17.59
C LEU A 50 -16.80 -27.54 17.10
N LEU A 51 -17.28 -28.58 16.41
CA LEU A 51 -18.69 -28.69 16.01
C LEU A 51 -19.61 -28.94 17.21
N GLU A 52 -19.20 -29.80 18.16
CA GLU A 52 -19.97 -30.08 19.37
C GLU A 52 -20.07 -28.88 20.31
N LEU A 53 -19.01 -28.07 20.38
CA LEU A 53 -18.93 -26.82 21.16
C LEU A 53 -19.54 -25.61 20.43
N GLU A 54 -20.09 -25.80 19.22
CA GLU A 54 -20.67 -24.73 18.39
C GLU A 54 -19.71 -23.54 18.18
N VAL A 55 -18.40 -23.79 18.17
CA VAL A 55 -17.40 -22.79 17.76
C VAL A 55 -17.42 -22.64 16.23
N VAL A 56 -17.71 -23.76 15.56
CA VAL A 56 -17.75 -23.89 14.12
C VAL A 56 -19.04 -24.63 13.76
N ARG A 57 -19.66 -24.28 12.63
CA ARG A 57 -20.86 -24.92 12.09
C ARG A 57 -20.55 -25.62 10.78
N LYS A 58 -21.19 -26.75 10.55
CA LYS A 58 -21.12 -27.49 9.29
C LYS A 58 -22.38 -27.27 8.47
N ASN A 59 -22.21 -26.80 7.24
CA ASN A 59 -23.29 -26.67 6.26
C ASN A 59 -22.97 -27.54 5.02
N GLY A 60 -23.38 -28.81 5.07
CA GLY A 60 -23.02 -29.80 4.05
C GLY A 60 -21.52 -30.13 4.08
N PHE A 61 -20.81 -29.85 2.98
CA PHE A 61 -19.36 -30.04 2.86
C PHE A 61 -18.55 -28.83 3.36
N LEU A 62 -19.25 -27.76 3.72
CA LEU A 62 -18.68 -26.48 4.08
C LEU A 62 -18.67 -26.33 5.60
N LEU A 63 -17.68 -25.59 6.07
CA LEU A 63 -17.39 -25.34 7.45
C LEU A 63 -17.28 -23.82 7.63
N GLU A 64 -18.00 -23.27 8.60
CA GLU A 64 -18.08 -21.83 8.86
C GLU A 64 -17.90 -21.57 10.35
N ILE A 65 -17.24 -20.46 10.72
CA ILE A 65 -17.17 -20.05 12.13
C ILE A 65 -18.58 -19.69 12.60
N ASP A 66 -18.96 -20.12 13.80
CA ASP A 66 -20.23 -19.73 14.40
C ASP A 66 -20.34 -18.21 14.53
N ASP A 67 -21.51 -17.65 14.23
CA ASP A 67 -21.75 -16.21 14.20
C ASP A 67 -21.39 -15.50 15.52
N HIS A 68 -21.61 -16.13 16.68
CA HIS A 68 -21.23 -15.53 17.97
C HIS A 68 -19.71 -15.40 18.11
N PHE A 69 -18.97 -16.42 17.67
CA PHE A 69 -17.50 -16.42 17.70
C PHE A 69 -16.93 -15.49 16.64
N LEU A 70 -17.54 -15.46 15.45
CA LEU A 70 -17.16 -14.54 14.39
C LEU A 70 -17.29 -13.09 14.85
N GLN A 71 -18.46 -12.71 15.39
CA GLN A 71 -18.70 -11.38 15.95
C GLN A 71 -17.76 -11.07 17.12
N PHE A 72 -17.47 -12.05 17.99
CA PHE A 72 -16.51 -11.89 19.08
C PHE A 72 -15.11 -11.56 18.56
N PHE A 73 -14.60 -12.31 17.56
CA PHE A 73 -13.29 -12.05 16.98
C PHE A 73 -13.25 -10.71 16.25
N GLU A 74 -14.26 -10.40 15.44
CA GLU A 74 -14.33 -9.12 14.74
C GLU A 74 -14.42 -7.94 15.71
N GLN A 75 -15.12 -8.10 16.84
CA GLN A 75 -15.22 -7.08 17.88
C GLN A 75 -13.91 -6.87 18.65
N ILE A 76 -13.20 -7.95 18.99
CA ILE A 76 -11.92 -7.85 19.73
C ILE A 76 -10.79 -7.39 18.83
N LEU A 77 -10.69 -7.94 17.62
CA LEU A 77 -9.67 -7.58 16.64
C LEU A 77 -9.98 -6.25 15.94
N GLU A 78 -11.14 -5.66 16.23
CA GLU A 78 -11.59 -4.40 15.65
C GLU A 78 -11.66 -4.43 14.12
N VAL A 79 -12.00 -5.60 13.55
CA VAL A 79 -12.16 -5.83 12.11
C VAL A 79 -13.63 -5.87 11.68
N ASN A 80 -14.56 -5.62 12.61
CA ASN A 80 -16.00 -5.49 12.35
C ASN A 80 -16.26 -4.62 11.12
N GLU A 81 -17.06 -5.12 10.19
CA GLU A 81 -17.65 -4.27 9.14
C GLU A 81 -19.09 -3.90 9.42
N GLU A 82 -19.73 -4.56 10.38
CA GLU A 82 -21.07 -4.19 10.78
C GLU A 82 -21.06 -2.97 11.71
N ILE A 83 -21.52 -1.85 11.17
CA ILE A 83 -21.75 -0.62 11.93
C ILE A 83 -22.84 -0.90 12.96
N ASN A 84 -22.44 -1.06 14.22
CA ASN A 84 -23.35 -1.38 15.31
C ASN A 84 -23.83 -0.08 15.98
N THR A 85 -24.95 0.47 15.51
CA THR A 85 -25.60 1.65 16.12
C THR A 85 -26.40 1.29 17.38
N ALA A 86 -26.92 0.06 17.47
CA ALA A 86 -27.74 -0.40 18.59
C ALA A 86 -26.98 -0.44 19.92
N THR A 87 -25.72 -0.88 19.90
CA THR A 87 -24.86 -0.91 21.09
C THR A 87 -24.59 0.47 21.69
N VAL A 88 -24.57 1.52 20.87
CA VAL A 88 -24.32 2.89 21.36
C VAL A 88 -25.55 3.45 22.09
N HIS A 89 -26.77 3.18 21.60
CA HIS A 89 -28.01 3.54 22.32
C HIS A 89 -28.09 2.86 23.69
N GLU A 90 -27.71 1.58 23.78
CA GLU A 90 -27.67 0.87 25.05
C GLU A 90 -26.60 1.42 25.99
N ASN A 91 -25.45 1.84 25.47
CA ASN A 91 -24.43 2.54 26.26
C ASN A 91 -24.96 3.87 26.83
N ILE A 92 -25.71 4.67 26.05
CA ILE A 92 -26.34 5.91 26.54
C ILE A 92 -27.36 5.61 27.64
N ARG A 93 -28.18 4.57 27.48
CA ARG A 93 -29.15 4.14 28.49
C ARG A 93 -28.46 3.71 29.79
N THR A 94 -27.42 2.91 29.67
CA THR A 94 -26.61 2.43 30.80
C THR A 94 -25.92 3.59 31.50
N LEU A 95 -25.43 4.58 30.74
CA LEU A 95 -24.86 5.82 31.29
C LEU A 95 -25.88 6.56 32.16
N LYS A 96 -27.08 6.83 31.63
CA LYS A 96 -28.17 7.50 32.37
C LYS A 96 -28.55 6.75 33.65
N GLN A 97 -28.63 5.42 33.59
CA GLN A 97 -28.92 4.60 34.76
C GLN A 97 -27.82 4.71 35.83
N ASN A 98 -26.55 4.63 35.44
CA ASN A 98 -25.43 4.73 36.37
C ASN A 98 -25.31 6.13 37.00
N ILE A 99 -25.63 7.20 36.25
CA ILE A 99 -25.72 8.56 36.80
C ILE A 99 -26.82 8.63 37.85
N ASN A 100 -28.00 8.08 37.56
CA ASN A 100 -29.12 8.04 38.51
C ASN A 100 -28.76 7.28 39.80
N TYR A 101 -28.08 6.13 39.67
CA TYR A 101 -27.60 5.37 40.83
C TYR A 101 -26.57 6.15 41.64
N TYR A 102 -25.63 6.83 40.99
CA TYR A 102 -24.63 7.66 41.66
C TYR A 102 -25.26 8.79 42.49
N LEU A 103 -26.31 9.43 41.97
CA LEU A 103 -27.01 10.54 42.64
C LEU A 103 -27.83 10.07 43.85
N LYS A 104 -28.34 8.84 43.83
CA LYS A 104 -29.17 8.26 44.90
C LYS A 104 -28.37 7.50 45.97
N GLU A 105 -27.13 7.10 45.68
CA GLU A 105 -26.32 6.29 46.58
C GLU A 105 -25.63 7.14 47.66
N GLY A 106 -25.84 6.75 48.92
CA GLY A 106 -25.24 7.39 50.10
C GLY A 106 -23.89 6.78 50.50
N ASN A 107 -23.62 5.53 50.11
CA ASN A 107 -22.38 4.85 50.43
C ASN A 107 -21.24 5.27 49.48
N THR A 108 -20.16 5.80 50.03
CA THR A 108 -18.99 6.29 49.29
C THR A 108 -18.31 5.23 48.43
N SER A 109 -18.23 3.98 48.88
CA SER A 109 -17.59 2.88 48.15
C SER A 109 -18.41 2.46 46.91
N ARG A 110 -19.74 2.33 47.06
CA ARG A 110 -20.63 2.03 45.93
C ARG A 110 -20.71 3.18 44.93
N LYS A 111 -20.72 4.41 45.45
CA LYS A 111 -20.68 5.64 44.65
C LYS A 111 -19.41 5.72 43.77
N TYR A 112 -18.26 5.30 44.29
CA TYR A 112 -17.04 5.14 43.50
C TYR A 112 -17.18 4.08 42.39
N GLY A 113 -17.84 2.95 42.68
CA GLY A 113 -18.15 1.93 41.69
C GLY A 113 -18.99 2.47 40.51
N TYR A 114 -20.06 3.22 40.80
CA TYR A 114 -20.87 3.87 39.77
C TYR A 114 -20.09 4.93 38.98
N MET A 115 -19.22 5.71 39.65
CA MET A 115 -18.34 6.67 38.95
C MET A 115 -17.39 5.96 37.98
N LYS A 116 -16.77 4.85 38.39
CA LYS A 116 -15.91 4.05 37.50
C LYS A 116 -16.70 3.52 36.30
N ALA A 117 -17.92 3.04 36.51
CA ALA A 117 -18.79 2.57 35.43
C ALA A 117 -19.12 3.71 34.44
N ILE A 118 -19.49 4.90 34.94
CA ILE A 118 -19.75 6.10 34.13
C ILE A 118 -18.55 6.45 33.26
N LYS A 119 -17.34 6.52 33.85
CA LYS A 119 -16.09 6.81 33.12
C LYS A 119 -15.83 5.80 32.00
N THR A 120 -16.00 4.50 32.29
CA THR A 120 -15.84 3.43 31.30
C THR A 120 -16.83 3.56 30.15
N VAL A 121 -18.11 3.83 30.45
CA VAL A 121 -19.16 3.97 29.43
C VAL A 121 -18.90 5.19 28.55
N LEU A 122 -18.48 6.34 29.12
CA LEU A 122 -18.15 7.54 28.34
C LEU A 122 -17.00 7.31 27.35
N ARG A 123 -15.91 6.66 27.79
CA ARG A 123 -14.80 6.29 26.90
C ARG A 123 -15.25 5.35 25.79
N LYS A 124 -16.07 4.36 26.15
CA LYS A 124 -16.62 3.38 25.21
C LYS A 124 -17.47 4.06 24.13
N ILE A 125 -18.32 5.03 24.50
CA ILE A 125 -19.14 5.80 23.53
C ILE A 125 -18.24 6.51 22.52
N GLY A 126 -17.20 7.23 22.98
CA GLY A 126 -16.28 7.95 22.09
C GLY A 126 -15.55 7.03 21.11
N LEU A 127 -14.93 5.96 21.64
CA LEU A 127 -14.19 4.99 20.82
C LEU A 127 -15.09 4.26 19.81
N MET A 128 -16.27 3.80 20.24
CA MET A 128 -17.20 3.11 19.36
C MET A 128 -17.76 4.03 18.26
N THR A 129 -18.01 5.30 18.57
CA THR A 129 -18.52 6.27 17.59
C THR A 129 -17.50 6.51 16.48
N LEU A 130 -16.23 6.73 16.84
CA LEU A 130 -15.15 6.91 15.86
C LEU A 130 -14.93 5.66 15.01
N ARG A 131 -14.94 4.48 15.63
CA ARG A 131 -14.82 3.20 14.91
C ARG A 131 -15.94 3.01 13.89
N ASN A 132 -17.19 3.20 14.33
CA ASN A 132 -18.36 3.09 13.45
C ASN A 132 -18.26 3.99 12.22
N ILE A 133 -17.61 5.16 12.34
CA ILE A 133 -17.38 6.08 11.21
C ILE A 133 -16.28 5.59 10.28
N VAL A 134 -15.18 5.06 10.81
CA VAL A 134 -14.10 4.46 10.01
C VAL A 134 -14.65 3.27 9.21
N ASP A 135 -15.40 2.40 9.86
CA ASP A 135 -16.02 1.23 9.22
C ASP A 135 -17.06 1.66 8.17
N LEU A 136 -17.85 2.70 8.47
CA LEU A 136 -18.76 3.30 7.49
C LEU A 136 -18.03 3.78 6.24
N ASN A 137 -16.94 4.53 6.39
CA ASN A 137 -16.17 5.03 5.24
C ASN A 137 -15.56 3.88 4.43
N ARG A 138 -14.95 2.90 5.09
CA ARG A 138 -14.41 1.69 4.44
C ARG A 138 -15.49 0.94 3.67
N ASN A 139 -16.67 0.78 4.25
CA ASN A 139 -17.78 0.07 3.62
C ASN A 139 -18.35 0.81 2.41
N ILE A 140 -18.47 2.15 2.49
CA ILE A 140 -18.89 3.00 1.37
C ILE A 140 -17.92 2.83 0.20
N GLU A 141 -16.62 2.96 0.46
CA GLU A 141 -15.58 2.83 -0.55
C GLU A 141 -15.52 1.43 -1.17
N ASN A 142 -15.53 0.39 -0.33
CA ASN A 142 -15.53 -1.00 -0.78
C ASN A 142 -16.75 -1.29 -1.64
N THR A 143 -17.95 -0.92 -1.19
CA THR A 143 -19.18 -1.15 -1.95
C THR A 143 -19.15 -0.44 -3.30
N PHE A 144 -18.63 0.79 -3.35
CA PHE A 144 -18.51 1.50 -4.61
C PHE A 144 -17.53 0.81 -5.58
N LYS A 145 -16.41 0.29 -5.08
CA LYS A 145 -15.37 -0.35 -5.91
C LYS A 145 -15.71 -1.78 -6.33
N THR A 146 -16.27 -2.59 -5.43
CA THR A 146 -16.36 -4.05 -5.62
C THR A 146 -17.73 -4.51 -6.10
N GLU A 147 -18.82 -3.81 -5.78
CA GLU A 147 -20.17 -4.26 -6.15
C GLU A 147 -20.37 -4.12 -7.68
N PRO A 148 -20.62 -5.20 -8.42
CA PRO A 148 -20.76 -5.12 -9.88
C PRO A 148 -22.16 -4.61 -10.29
N THR A 149 -23.19 -4.91 -9.49
CA THR A 149 -24.58 -4.64 -9.86
C THR A 149 -24.99 -3.24 -9.43
N TYR A 150 -25.28 -2.37 -10.40
CA TYR A 150 -25.62 -0.96 -10.12
C TYR A 150 -26.83 -0.79 -9.17
N LYS A 151 -27.89 -1.59 -9.31
CA LYS A 151 -29.07 -1.51 -8.43
C LYS A 151 -28.70 -1.83 -6.97
N ILE A 152 -28.03 -2.94 -6.74
CA ILE A 152 -27.57 -3.36 -5.40
C ILE A 152 -26.58 -2.34 -4.83
N LYS A 153 -25.70 -1.77 -5.67
CA LYS A 153 -24.76 -0.72 -5.25
C LYS A 153 -25.50 0.52 -4.74
N ILE A 154 -26.56 0.97 -5.42
CA ILE A 154 -27.39 2.10 -4.98
C ILE A 154 -28.06 1.77 -3.64
N ASP A 155 -28.76 0.63 -3.55
CA ASP A 155 -29.49 0.24 -2.34
C ASP A 155 -28.56 0.14 -1.11
N LYS A 156 -27.35 -0.42 -1.29
CA LYS A 156 -26.33 -0.48 -0.23
C LYS A 156 -25.85 0.91 0.17
N LEU A 157 -25.56 1.80 -0.78
CA LEU A 157 -25.13 3.18 -0.48
C LEU A 157 -26.22 3.99 0.23
N GLU A 158 -27.49 3.81 -0.12
CA GLU A 158 -28.62 4.41 0.59
C GLU A 158 -28.75 3.89 2.02
N ASN A 159 -28.54 2.58 2.23
CA ASN A 159 -28.50 2.00 3.57
C ASN A 159 -27.34 2.57 4.41
N TYR A 160 -26.16 2.78 3.81
CA TYR A 160 -25.05 3.45 4.51
C TYR A 160 -25.37 4.90 4.86
N ASP A 161 -26.10 5.65 4.02
CA ASP A 161 -26.57 7.00 4.40
C ASP A 161 -27.57 6.95 5.57
N GLN A 162 -28.41 5.91 5.65
CA GLN A 162 -29.30 5.73 6.80
C GLN A 162 -28.48 5.46 8.08
N LYS A 163 -27.51 4.55 8.02
CA LYS A 163 -26.60 4.28 9.16
C LYS A 163 -25.83 5.53 9.58
N ARG A 164 -25.39 6.36 8.63
CA ARG A 164 -24.76 7.67 8.89
C ARG A 164 -25.70 8.60 9.68
N LYS A 165 -26.98 8.69 9.29
CA LYS A 165 -27.99 9.48 10.01
C LYS A 165 -28.20 8.96 11.43
N ASP A 166 -28.20 7.65 11.63
CA ASP A 166 -28.32 7.04 12.96
C ASP A 166 -27.12 7.40 13.86
N ILE A 167 -25.89 7.32 13.34
CA ILE A 167 -24.68 7.77 14.06
C ILE A 167 -24.76 9.29 14.37
N SER A 168 -25.24 10.10 13.44
CA SER A 168 -25.43 11.54 13.66
C SER A 168 -26.44 11.82 14.79
N ALA A 169 -27.55 11.09 14.82
CA ALA A 169 -28.54 11.18 15.89
C ALA A 169 -27.95 10.79 17.25
N LEU A 170 -27.11 9.75 17.29
CA LEU A 170 -26.38 9.31 18.49
C LEU A 170 -25.42 10.37 19.02
N ILE A 171 -24.63 11.00 18.13
CA ILE A 171 -23.72 12.10 18.51
C ILE A 171 -24.53 13.24 19.13
N LYS A 172 -25.65 13.61 18.51
CA LYS A 172 -26.53 14.67 19.02
C LYS A 172 -27.11 14.33 20.39
N GLN A 173 -27.57 13.09 20.61
CA GLN A 173 -28.07 12.64 21.91
C GLN A 173 -26.96 12.65 22.98
N THR A 174 -25.75 12.25 22.61
CA THR A 174 -24.59 12.27 23.53
C THR A 174 -24.22 13.70 23.90
N GLN A 175 -24.20 14.63 22.94
CA GLN A 175 -23.98 16.05 23.21
C GLN A 175 -25.08 16.64 24.11
N GLN A 176 -26.35 16.32 23.86
CA GLN A 176 -27.46 16.76 24.71
C GLN A 176 -27.37 16.24 26.14
N LEU A 177 -26.85 15.02 26.35
CA LEU A 177 -26.62 14.47 27.68
C LEU A 177 -25.52 15.25 28.42
N LEU A 178 -24.45 15.64 27.72
CA LEU A 178 -23.33 16.41 28.29
C LEU A 178 -23.70 17.88 28.56
N ASP A 179 -24.51 18.49 27.68
CA ASP A 179 -24.79 19.94 27.68
C ASP A 179 -26.18 20.31 28.26
N GLY A 180 -27.03 19.34 28.55
CA GLY A 180 -28.42 19.58 28.96
C GLY A 180 -28.85 18.79 30.19
N GLU A 181 -29.25 17.54 29.99
CA GLU A 181 -30.08 16.78 30.95
C GLU A 181 -29.35 16.45 32.27
N GLU A 182 -28.05 16.15 32.22
CA GLU A 182 -27.25 15.71 33.38
C GLU A 182 -26.17 16.74 33.77
N LEU A 183 -26.36 17.99 33.34
CA LEU A 183 -25.38 19.07 33.51
C LEU A 183 -25.10 19.39 34.99
N THR A 184 -26.06 19.09 35.87
CA THR A 184 -25.89 19.17 37.33
C THR A 184 -24.93 18.11 37.83
N PHE A 185 -25.01 16.85 37.38
CA PHE A 185 -24.06 15.80 37.75
C PHE A 185 -22.63 16.15 37.30
N PHE A 186 -22.47 16.58 36.05
CA PHE A 186 -21.15 16.90 35.49
C PHE A 186 -20.50 18.17 36.09
N LYS A 187 -21.30 19.12 36.60
CA LYS A 187 -20.79 20.29 37.34
C LYS A 187 -20.51 20.01 38.82
N VAL A 188 -21.26 19.10 39.43
CA VAL A 188 -21.20 18.85 40.88
C VAL A 188 -20.19 17.77 41.25
N ALA A 189 -19.87 16.82 40.36
CA ALA A 189 -18.89 15.77 40.63
C ALA A 189 -17.44 16.30 40.52
N PRO A 190 -16.68 16.45 41.62
CA PRO A 190 -15.30 16.92 41.59
C PRO A 190 -14.37 15.74 41.28
N ASP A 191 -14.26 15.39 40.01
CA ASP A 191 -13.37 14.32 39.54
C ASP A 191 -12.58 14.79 38.31
N GLU A 192 -11.29 15.02 38.50
CA GLU A 192 -10.40 15.53 37.47
C GLU A 192 -10.28 14.57 36.27
N GLU A 193 -10.30 13.26 36.53
CA GLU A 193 -10.26 12.25 35.48
C GLU A 193 -11.54 12.27 34.65
N LEU A 194 -12.70 12.45 35.29
CA LEU A 194 -13.98 12.59 34.58
C LEU A 194 -13.97 13.82 33.67
N GLY A 195 -13.46 14.95 34.15
CA GLY A 195 -13.30 16.17 33.35
C GLY A 195 -12.46 15.95 32.09
N ARG A 196 -11.32 15.27 32.23
CA ARG A 196 -10.46 14.91 31.07
C ARG A 196 -11.19 14.02 30.07
N ILE A 197 -11.93 13.02 30.54
CA ILE A 197 -12.71 12.12 29.67
C ILE A 197 -13.79 12.89 28.91
N ILE A 198 -14.48 13.84 29.55
CA ILE A 198 -15.52 14.64 28.90
C ILE A 198 -14.92 15.55 27.82
N ILE A 199 -13.79 16.20 28.10
CA ILE A 199 -13.09 17.03 27.11
C ILE A 199 -12.67 16.17 25.91
N GLN A 200 -12.07 15.00 26.17
CA GLN A 200 -11.69 14.07 25.12
C GLN A 200 -12.91 13.61 24.31
N LEU A 201 -14.00 13.24 24.98
CA LEU A 201 -15.24 12.82 24.31
C LEU A 201 -15.80 13.94 23.44
N ARG A 202 -15.80 15.20 23.90
CA ARG A 202 -16.24 16.35 23.10
C ARG A 202 -15.41 16.53 21.83
N LEU A 203 -14.08 16.40 21.95
CA LEU A 203 -13.18 16.46 20.80
C LEU A 203 -13.51 15.34 19.80
N GLN A 204 -13.62 14.10 20.28
CA GLN A 204 -13.95 12.94 19.46
C GLN A 204 -15.32 13.07 18.77
N LEU A 205 -16.34 13.61 19.45
CA LEU A 205 -17.66 13.85 18.86
C LEU A 205 -17.63 14.95 17.80
N HIS A 206 -16.79 15.97 17.97
CA HIS A 206 -16.62 17.03 16.98
C HIS A 206 -15.89 16.52 15.72
N GLU A 207 -14.82 15.74 15.89
CA GLU A 207 -14.14 15.05 14.78
C GLU A 207 -15.08 14.08 14.05
N ALA A 208 -15.84 13.29 14.80
CA ALA A 208 -16.87 12.40 14.28
C ALA A 208 -17.89 13.15 13.40
N HIS A 209 -18.31 14.35 13.82
CA HIS A 209 -19.26 15.16 13.05
C HIS A 209 -18.70 15.58 11.68
N HIS A 210 -17.44 16.03 11.62
CA HIS A 210 -16.78 16.38 10.35
C HIS A 210 -16.65 15.18 9.43
N ASN A 211 -16.23 14.04 9.97
CA ASN A 211 -16.10 12.80 9.19
C ASN A 211 -17.45 12.33 8.63
N LEU A 212 -18.56 12.50 9.36
CA LEU A 212 -19.90 12.17 8.85
C LEU A 212 -20.35 13.11 7.72
N ILE A 213 -19.93 14.38 7.74
CA ILE A 213 -20.20 15.30 6.62
C ILE A 213 -19.43 14.85 5.38
N GLU A 214 -18.17 14.45 5.54
CA GLU A 214 -17.37 13.92 4.44
C GLU A 214 -17.98 12.64 3.88
N ALA A 215 -18.37 11.69 4.75
CA ALA A 215 -19.05 10.46 4.36
C ALA A 215 -20.33 10.76 3.54
N GLN A 216 -21.12 11.75 3.97
CA GLN A 216 -22.30 12.18 3.23
C GLN A 216 -21.95 12.68 1.82
N ARG A 217 -20.92 13.53 1.70
CA ARG A 217 -20.47 14.06 0.42
C ARG A 217 -20.01 12.92 -0.50
N GLN A 218 -19.21 11.99 0.02
CA GLN A 218 -18.74 10.83 -0.74
C GLN A 218 -19.90 9.95 -1.23
N ILE A 219 -20.90 9.67 -0.39
CA ILE A 219 -22.09 8.91 -0.81
C ILE A 219 -22.81 9.63 -1.95
N ILE A 220 -23.03 10.94 -1.84
CA ILE A 220 -23.71 11.73 -2.88
C ILE A 220 -22.92 11.68 -4.20
N ASP A 221 -21.61 11.89 -4.14
CA ASP A 221 -20.73 11.87 -5.32
C ASP A 221 -20.76 10.49 -5.98
N TYR A 222 -20.70 9.40 -5.20
CA TYR A 222 -20.78 8.04 -5.71
C TYR A 222 -22.14 7.69 -6.32
N LEU A 223 -23.25 8.09 -5.70
CA LEU A 223 -24.58 7.91 -6.27
C LEU A 223 -24.73 8.65 -7.61
N ASN A 224 -24.22 9.87 -7.70
CA ASN A 224 -24.22 10.64 -8.94
C ASN A 224 -23.38 9.99 -10.04
N GLN A 225 -22.18 9.48 -9.69
CA GLN A 225 -21.32 8.76 -10.64
C GLN A 225 -21.97 7.47 -11.13
N ILE A 226 -22.59 6.69 -10.24
CA ILE A 226 -23.32 5.46 -10.61
C ILE A 226 -24.46 5.78 -11.56
N LYS A 227 -25.24 6.84 -11.28
CA LYS A 227 -26.35 7.27 -12.13
C LYS A 227 -25.85 7.66 -13.53
N TYR A 228 -24.77 8.42 -13.62
CA TYR A 228 -24.16 8.79 -14.90
C TYR A 228 -23.66 7.56 -15.67
N GLN A 229 -22.92 6.66 -15.01
CA GLN A 229 -22.43 5.42 -15.62
C GLN A 229 -23.57 4.53 -16.11
N SER A 230 -24.64 4.36 -15.33
CA SER A 230 -25.81 3.57 -15.72
C SER A 230 -26.46 4.13 -16.99
N GLN A 231 -26.67 5.45 -17.04
CA GLN A 231 -27.23 6.11 -18.23
C GLN A 231 -26.32 5.95 -19.46
N MET A 232 -25.01 6.06 -19.26
CA MET A 232 -24.03 5.88 -20.34
C MET A 232 -24.07 4.44 -20.88
N VAL A 233 -24.10 3.44 -20.00
CA VAL A 233 -24.18 2.02 -20.38
C VAL A 233 -25.49 1.72 -21.10
N GLU A 234 -26.62 2.29 -20.67
CA GLU A 234 -27.90 2.16 -21.38
C GLU A 234 -27.83 2.74 -22.80
N LYS A 235 -27.27 3.94 -22.96
CA LYS A 235 -27.05 4.54 -24.29
C LYS A 235 -26.13 3.69 -25.16
N ILE A 236 -25.05 3.14 -24.60
CA ILE A 236 -24.13 2.24 -25.31
C ILE A 236 -24.87 0.97 -25.77
N ARG A 237 -25.74 0.40 -24.92
CA ARG A 237 -26.56 -0.77 -25.30
C ARG A 237 -27.54 -0.43 -26.42
N GLN A 238 -28.16 0.75 -26.40
CA GLN A 238 -29.04 1.20 -27.48
C GLN A 238 -28.28 1.39 -28.80
N ILE A 239 -27.11 2.04 -28.75
CA ILE A 239 -26.25 2.20 -29.93
C ILE A 239 -25.79 0.84 -30.44
N LYS A 240 -25.40 -0.07 -29.56
CA LYS A 240 -25.03 -1.45 -29.91
C LYS A 240 -26.19 -2.17 -30.60
N TYR A 241 -27.40 -2.07 -30.05
CA TYR A 241 -28.59 -2.67 -30.64
C TYR A 241 -28.87 -2.13 -32.06
N LEU A 242 -28.84 -0.81 -32.24
CA LEU A 242 -29.01 -0.16 -33.56
C LEU A 242 -27.90 -0.54 -34.55
N LYS A 243 -26.66 -0.71 -34.06
CA LYS A 243 -25.53 -1.19 -34.85
C LYS A 243 -25.74 -2.63 -35.29
N ASP A 244 -26.13 -3.52 -34.37
CA ASP A 244 -26.36 -4.94 -34.62
C ASP A 244 -27.54 -5.16 -35.60
N GLN A 245 -28.49 -4.22 -35.65
CA GLN A 245 -29.58 -4.17 -36.63
C GLN A 245 -29.22 -3.49 -37.96
N PHE A 246 -28.00 -2.97 -38.11
CA PHE A 246 -27.56 -2.15 -39.25
C PHE A 246 -28.35 -0.84 -39.47
N GLU A 247 -29.21 -0.44 -38.54
CA GLU A 247 -30.04 0.78 -38.62
C GLU A 247 -29.34 2.04 -38.08
N LEU A 248 -28.15 1.91 -37.49
CA LEU A 248 -27.44 3.00 -36.81
C LEU A 248 -27.29 4.26 -37.70
N LYS A 249 -26.93 4.08 -38.98
CA LYS A 249 -26.73 5.21 -39.91
C LYS A 249 -28.04 5.85 -40.37
N GLU A 250 -29.13 5.11 -40.37
CA GLU A 250 -30.42 5.55 -40.89
C GLU A 250 -31.25 6.26 -39.81
N ARG A 251 -31.16 5.79 -38.56
CA ARG A 251 -31.97 6.30 -37.45
C ARG A 251 -31.26 7.32 -36.56
N THR A 252 -29.96 7.52 -36.71
CA THR A 252 -29.18 8.44 -35.87
C THR A 252 -28.24 9.33 -36.68
N ASP A 253 -27.83 10.44 -36.09
CA ASP A 253 -26.85 11.40 -36.60
C ASP A 253 -25.39 10.96 -36.36
N PHE A 254 -25.15 9.66 -36.13
CA PHE A 254 -23.84 9.10 -35.81
C PHE A 254 -22.73 9.52 -36.79
N THR A 255 -23.02 9.58 -38.09
CA THR A 255 -22.05 9.98 -39.12
C THR A 255 -21.62 11.44 -38.99
N ILE A 256 -22.54 12.32 -38.54
CA ILE A 256 -22.27 13.74 -38.32
C ILE A 256 -21.42 13.92 -37.07
N VAL A 257 -21.78 13.24 -35.98
CA VAL A 257 -21.02 13.28 -34.71
C VAL A 257 -19.60 12.76 -34.90
N MET A 258 -19.43 11.62 -35.60
CA MET A 258 -18.10 11.07 -35.87
C MET A 258 -17.26 11.98 -36.77
N ALA A 259 -17.86 12.73 -37.69
CA ALA A 259 -17.14 13.71 -38.50
C ALA A 259 -16.70 14.96 -37.70
N GLN A 260 -17.40 15.27 -36.61
CA GLN A 260 -17.08 16.37 -35.70
C GLN A 260 -16.05 15.98 -34.62
N CYS A 261 -16.03 14.71 -34.20
CA CYS A 261 -15.04 14.19 -33.26
C CYS A 261 -13.64 14.11 -33.90
N ARG A 262 -12.78 15.09 -33.59
CA ARG A 262 -11.34 15.09 -33.91
C ARG A 262 -10.49 14.74 -32.68
N ASP A 263 -10.86 13.69 -31.96
CA ASP A 263 -10.07 13.23 -30.83
C ASP A 263 -8.85 12.46 -31.34
N LEU A 264 -7.66 12.83 -30.85
CA LEU A 264 -6.36 12.23 -31.19
C LEU A 264 -6.33 10.70 -30.99
N PHE A 265 -7.20 10.18 -30.12
CA PHE A 265 -7.31 8.74 -29.86
C PHE A 265 -7.78 7.94 -31.09
N PHE A 266 -8.55 8.55 -31.99
CA PHE A 266 -9.08 7.88 -33.19
C PHE A 266 -8.24 8.12 -34.45
N GLU A 267 -7.20 8.95 -34.37
CA GLU A 267 -6.26 9.11 -35.48
C GLU A 267 -5.33 7.89 -35.54
N SER A 268 -5.19 7.32 -36.74
CA SER A 268 -4.12 6.35 -36.97
C SER A 268 -2.80 7.07 -36.78
N LEU A 269 -2.03 6.66 -35.77
CA LEU A 269 -0.67 7.13 -35.52
C LEU A 269 0.08 7.12 -36.85
N GLN A 270 0.27 8.30 -37.44
CA GLN A 270 1.14 8.42 -38.59
C GLN A 270 2.53 8.14 -38.06
N PRO A 271 3.21 7.04 -38.47
CA PRO A 271 4.56 6.79 -38.01
C PRO A 271 5.39 8.02 -38.38
N GLY A 272 5.86 8.74 -37.36
CA GLY A 272 6.62 9.97 -37.53
C GLY A 272 7.74 9.73 -38.51
N ARG A 273 7.64 10.30 -39.72
CA ARG A 273 8.71 10.22 -40.72
C ARG A 273 9.98 10.95 -40.26
N LEU A 274 9.89 11.70 -39.18
CA LEU A 274 10.96 12.46 -38.56
C LEU A 274 11.53 11.63 -37.41
N LYS A 275 12.77 11.16 -37.58
CA LYS A 275 13.58 10.59 -36.49
C LYS A 275 14.16 11.67 -35.56
N LEU A 276 13.70 12.92 -35.69
CA LEU A 276 14.12 14.04 -34.85
C LEU A 276 13.00 14.39 -33.89
N SER A 277 13.35 14.61 -32.62
CA SER A 277 12.43 15.15 -31.64
C SER A 277 12.03 16.59 -32.01
N LEU A 278 10.86 17.01 -31.54
CA LEU A 278 10.36 18.36 -31.75
C LEU A 278 11.29 19.43 -31.13
N ASP A 279 11.92 19.12 -30.00
CA ASP A 279 12.89 20.01 -29.33
C ASP A 279 14.14 20.25 -30.18
N LEU A 280 14.67 19.20 -30.81
CA LEU A 280 15.81 19.33 -31.73
C LEU A 280 15.45 20.13 -32.99
N LEU A 281 14.19 20.08 -33.44
CA LEU A 281 13.72 20.85 -34.59
C LEU A 281 13.58 22.35 -34.31
N GLN A 282 13.53 22.75 -33.04
CA GLN A 282 13.47 24.15 -32.62
C GLN A 282 14.86 24.80 -32.53
N ASP A 283 15.93 24.00 -32.51
CA ASP A 283 17.30 24.48 -32.37
C ASP A 283 17.95 24.82 -33.72
N ASP A 284 18.60 25.97 -33.81
CA ASP A 284 19.18 26.48 -35.06
C ASP A 284 20.36 25.62 -35.57
N ASP A 285 21.01 24.88 -34.68
CA ASP A 285 22.08 23.94 -35.03
C ASP A 285 21.60 22.79 -35.93
N VAL A 286 20.31 22.42 -35.80
CA VAL A 286 19.70 21.37 -36.61
C VAL A 286 19.37 21.88 -38.01
N TYR A 287 19.14 23.19 -38.18
CA TYR A 287 18.95 23.79 -39.50
C TYR A 287 20.18 23.60 -40.40
N ALA A 288 21.39 23.79 -39.86
CA ALA A 288 22.63 23.56 -40.62
C ALA A 288 22.76 22.09 -41.08
N SER A 289 22.36 21.15 -40.22
CA SER A 289 22.34 19.71 -40.53
C SER A 289 21.27 19.36 -41.57
N LEU A 290 20.08 19.95 -41.48
CA LEU A 290 19.00 19.79 -42.46
C LEU A 290 19.36 20.39 -43.82
N VAL A 291 20.05 21.54 -43.86
CA VAL A 291 20.58 22.15 -45.10
C VAL A 291 21.65 21.26 -45.73
N LYS A 292 22.55 20.67 -44.94
CA LYS A 292 23.53 19.68 -45.46
C LYS A 292 22.83 18.46 -46.05
N ILE A 293 21.80 17.93 -45.39
CA ILE A 293 21.03 16.76 -45.87
C ILE A 293 20.21 17.11 -47.12
N SER A 294 19.61 18.31 -47.18
CA SER A 294 18.82 18.74 -48.34
C SER A 294 19.71 19.00 -49.57
N ARG A 295 20.90 19.59 -49.39
CA ARG A 295 21.92 19.72 -50.44
C ARG A 295 22.41 18.34 -50.90
N ARG A 296 22.63 17.39 -49.98
CA ARG A 296 22.98 15.99 -50.32
C ARG A 296 21.89 15.29 -51.14
N LYS A 297 20.61 15.48 -50.82
CA LYS A 297 19.49 14.94 -51.60
C LYS A 297 19.37 15.55 -53.00
N LYS A 298 19.60 16.88 -53.14
CA LYS A 298 19.55 17.58 -54.43
C LYS A 298 20.71 17.26 -55.36
N SER A 299 21.89 16.96 -54.82
CA SER A 299 23.09 16.69 -55.62
C SER A 299 23.04 15.35 -56.36
N GLY A 300 22.13 14.42 -56.00
CA GLY A 300 21.96 13.13 -56.69
C GLY A 300 23.15 12.16 -56.58
N VAL A 301 24.31 12.62 -56.11
CA VAL A 301 25.50 11.81 -55.89
C VAL A 301 25.24 10.88 -54.71
N LYS A 302 24.87 9.64 -55.01
CA LYS A 302 25.04 8.54 -54.08
C LYS A 302 26.55 8.40 -53.87
N GLN A 303 27.07 8.88 -52.74
CA GLN A 303 28.35 8.37 -52.27
C GLN A 303 28.17 6.86 -52.20
N SER A 304 28.97 6.12 -52.98
CA SER A 304 29.07 4.67 -52.83
C SER A 304 29.28 4.44 -51.35
N ARG A 305 28.36 3.71 -50.71
CA ARG A 305 28.61 3.25 -49.34
C ARG A 305 29.97 2.57 -49.42
N ALA A 306 30.89 2.95 -48.53
CA ALA A 306 32.00 2.07 -48.23
C ALA A 306 31.34 0.80 -47.70
N VAL A 307 31.09 -0.15 -48.59
CA VAL A 307 30.72 -1.51 -48.22
C VAL A 307 31.95 -1.95 -47.44
N ALA A 308 31.78 -2.26 -46.16
CA ALA A 308 32.86 -2.83 -45.39
C ALA A 308 33.36 -4.05 -46.16
N ASP A 309 34.67 -4.15 -46.36
CA ASP A 309 35.25 -5.33 -46.98
C ASP A 309 34.82 -6.58 -46.18
N ASN A 310 34.72 -7.71 -46.89
CA ASN A 310 34.36 -8.97 -46.26
C ASN A 310 35.27 -9.20 -45.04
N ILE A 311 34.65 -9.56 -43.90
CA ILE A 311 35.35 -9.89 -42.66
C ILE A 311 36.47 -10.89 -43.01
N SER A 312 37.72 -10.53 -42.75
CA SER A 312 38.86 -11.40 -43.04
C SER A 312 38.71 -12.69 -42.24
N THR A 313 39.15 -13.81 -42.81
CA THR A 313 39.07 -15.12 -42.13
C THR A 313 39.86 -15.16 -40.81
N GLU A 314 40.81 -14.24 -40.64
CA GLU A 314 41.54 -14.01 -39.37
C GLU A 314 40.61 -13.56 -38.22
N TYR A 315 39.52 -12.85 -38.51
CA TYR A 315 38.52 -12.44 -37.51
C TYR A 315 37.58 -13.58 -37.09
N LEU A 316 37.52 -14.66 -37.87
CA LEU A 316 36.69 -15.84 -37.61
C LEU A 316 37.46 -16.98 -36.93
N GLU A 317 38.79 -16.88 -36.86
CA GLU A 317 39.58 -17.73 -35.97
C GLU A 317 39.28 -17.30 -34.53
N ALA A 318 38.89 -18.26 -33.69
CA ALA A 318 38.70 -18.01 -32.27
C ALA A 318 40.07 -17.70 -31.66
N VAL A 319 40.47 -16.43 -31.72
CA VAL A 319 41.55 -15.92 -30.89
C VAL A 319 41.00 -15.97 -29.48
N THR A 320 41.34 -17.04 -28.75
CA THR A 320 41.28 -17.02 -27.29
C THR A 320 42.25 -15.96 -26.83
N GLU A 321 41.76 -14.73 -26.65
CA GLU A 321 42.44 -13.72 -25.86
C GLU A 321 42.51 -14.27 -24.43
N HIS A 322 43.66 -14.82 -24.08
CA HIS A 322 44.00 -15.01 -22.68
C HIS A 322 44.25 -13.61 -22.11
N GLU A 323 43.23 -13.00 -21.51
CA GLU A 323 43.45 -11.91 -20.58
C GLU A 323 44.32 -12.45 -19.44
N VAL A 324 45.60 -12.10 -19.47
CA VAL A 324 46.54 -12.42 -18.38
C VAL A 324 46.10 -11.57 -17.19
N TYR A 325 45.33 -12.18 -16.30
CA TYR A 325 44.91 -11.56 -15.05
C TYR A 325 46.13 -11.37 -14.15
N VAL A 326 46.37 -10.14 -13.71
CA VAL A 326 47.43 -9.83 -12.76
C VAL A 326 46.87 -10.08 -11.36
N ASP A 327 47.42 -11.07 -10.65
CA ASP A 327 46.99 -11.39 -9.29
C ASP A 327 47.49 -10.33 -8.30
N LEU A 328 46.54 -9.54 -7.78
CA LEU A 328 46.82 -8.43 -6.87
C LEU A 328 47.32 -8.91 -5.49
N GLU A 329 46.99 -10.14 -5.08
CA GLU A 329 47.43 -10.70 -3.81
C GLU A 329 48.91 -11.10 -3.84
N GLU A 330 49.41 -11.61 -4.97
CA GLU A 330 50.83 -11.96 -5.16
C GLU A 330 51.71 -10.70 -5.16
N ILE A 331 51.24 -9.63 -5.80
CA ILE A 331 51.92 -8.32 -5.79
C ILE A 331 51.96 -7.75 -4.38
N LYS A 332 50.86 -7.86 -3.62
CA LYS A 332 50.83 -7.42 -2.22
C LYS A 332 51.82 -8.20 -1.34
N ASN A 333 51.83 -9.54 -1.45
CA ASN A 333 52.71 -10.37 -0.62
C ASN A 333 54.19 -10.13 -0.93
N SER A 334 54.53 -9.94 -2.20
CA SER A 334 55.89 -9.59 -2.62
C SER A 334 56.28 -8.16 -2.22
N PHE A 335 55.32 -7.23 -2.19
CA PHE A 335 55.53 -5.88 -1.67
C PHE A 335 55.83 -5.87 -0.17
N CYS A 336 55.02 -6.55 0.64
CA CYS A 336 55.24 -6.69 2.09
C CYS A 336 56.60 -7.33 2.42
N ALA A 337 57.14 -8.18 1.55
CA ALA A 337 58.45 -8.79 1.73
C ALA A 337 59.63 -7.89 1.29
N SER A 338 59.39 -6.90 0.43
CA SER A 338 60.45 -6.09 -0.19
C SER A 338 60.86 -4.87 0.66
N GLY A 339 60.00 -4.39 1.56
CA GLY A 339 60.30 -3.26 2.45
C GLY A 339 60.64 -1.95 1.74
N ASP A 340 60.24 -1.80 0.48
CA ASP A 340 60.52 -0.66 -0.39
C ASP A 340 59.24 0.18 -0.57
N HIS A 341 59.30 1.36 -1.20
CA HIS A 341 58.11 2.20 -1.40
C HIS A 341 57.17 1.65 -2.47
N LEU A 342 55.84 1.66 -2.23
CA LEU A 342 54.84 1.00 -3.09
C LEU A 342 54.93 1.37 -4.58
N PHE A 343 55.05 2.67 -4.89
CA PHE A 343 55.13 3.11 -6.29
C PHE A 343 56.45 2.71 -6.96
N ASN A 344 57.56 2.69 -6.22
CA ASN A 344 58.86 2.29 -6.73
C ASN A 344 58.94 0.77 -6.96
N PHE A 345 58.35 0.00 -6.03
CA PHE A 345 58.21 -1.45 -6.14
C PHE A 345 57.36 -1.83 -7.36
N LEU A 346 56.20 -1.22 -7.53
CA LEU A 346 55.31 -1.47 -8.68
C LEU A 346 55.97 -1.13 -10.02
N ARG A 347 57.03 -0.31 -10.06
CA ARG A 347 57.76 -0.02 -11.30
C ARG A 347 58.81 -1.06 -11.64
N HIS A 348 59.43 -1.66 -10.63
CA HIS A 348 60.51 -2.64 -10.79
C HIS A 348 60.01 -4.08 -10.71
N TYR A 349 58.75 -4.28 -10.36
CA TYR A 349 58.10 -5.59 -10.38
C TYR A 349 58.03 -6.15 -11.80
N GLN A 350 58.39 -7.42 -11.96
CA GLN A 350 58.33 -8.10 -13.25
C GLN A 350 56.91 -8.56 -13.52
N TYR A 351 56.16 -7.75 -14.25
CA TYR A 351 54.84 -8.14 -14.72
C TYR A 351 54.92 -9.13 -15.89
N PRO A 352 53.95 -10.04 -16.01
CA PRO A 352 53.85 -10.94 -17.16
C PRO A 352 53.48 -10.23 -18.48
N LYS A 353 53.15 -8.93 -18.44
CA LYS A 353 52.86 -8.06 -19.59
C LYS A 353 53.58 -6.71 -19.44
N GLU A 354 53.98 -6.07 -20.54
CA GLU A 354 54.50 -4.70 -20.52
C GLU A 354 53.38 -3.73 -20.11
N MET A 355 53.47 -3.17 -18.91
CA MET A 355 52.46 -2.26 -18.34
C MET A 355 52.80 -0.80 -18.63
N GLY A 356 51.82 -0.05 -19.12
CA GLY A 356 51.94 1.40 -19.34
C GLY A 356 51.90 2.19 -18.04
N PHE A 357 52.43 3.42 -18.04
CA PHE A 357 52.46 4.29 -16.86
C PHE A 357 51.06 4.51 -16.23
N ALA A 358 50.04 4.72 -17.06
CA ALA A 358 48.66 4.92 -16.59
C ALA A 358 48.10 3.67 -15.91
N GLU A 359 48.48 2.47 -16.36
CA GLU A 359 48.02 1.21 -15.79
C GLU A 359 48.71 0.95 -14.44
N ILE A 360 49.99 1.29 -14.31
CA ILE A 360 50.74 1.23 -13.04
C ILE A 360 50.13 2.18 -12.00
N VAL A 361 49.75 3.40 -12.40
CA VAL A 361 49.06 4.34 -11.50
C VAL A 361 47.69 3.81 -11.09
N THR A 362 46.96 3.18 -12.01
CA THR A 362 45.66 2.57 -11.71
C THR A 362 45.81 1.43 -10.70
N LEU A 363 46.81 0.57 -10.87
CA LEU A 363 47.14 -0.50 -9.92
C LEU A 363 47.56 0.05 -8.54
N TYR A 364 48.36 1.12 -8.52
CA TYR A 364 48.73 1.81 -7.27
C TYR A 364 47.49 2.32 -6.52
N CYS A 365 46.57 3.01 -7.20
CA CYS A 365 45.32 3.46 -6.59
C CYS A 365 44.41 2.31 -6.15
N GLN A 366 44.37 1.22 -6.91
CA GLN A 366 43.58 0.03 -6.57
C GLN A 366 44.12 -0.69 -5.33
N LEU A 367 45.44 -0.89 -5.22
CA LEU A 367 46.05 -1.53 -4.06
C LEU A 367 45.87 -0.72 -2.78
N ILE A 368 45.96 0.61 -2.86
CA ILE A 368 45.66 1.49 -1.72
C ILE A 368 44.19 1.37 -1.31
N SER A 369 43.28 1.43 -2.27
CA SER A 369 41.84 1.39 -1.98
C SER A 369 41.39 0.04 -1.41
N LEU A 370 42.04 -1.05 -1.82
CA LEU A 370 41.69 -2.42 -1.40
C LEU A 370 42.35 -2.84 -0.08
N TYR A 371 43.55 -2.34 0.22
CA TYR A 371 44.35 -2.77 1.38
C TYR A 371 44.72 -1.61 2.32
N ASP A 372 43.85 -0.59 2.42
CA ASP A 372 44.02 0.62 3.24
C ASP A 372 44.32 0.31 4.73
N ASP A 373 43.75 -0.78 5.27
CA ASP A 373 43.92 -1.17 6.68
C ASP A 373 45.35 -1.65 7.04
N GLU A 374 46.12 -2.09 6.04
CA GLU A 374 47.43 -2.75 6.19
C GLU A 374 48.61 -1.94 5.64
N LEU A 375 48.35 -0.75 5.07
CA LEU A 375 49.35 0.15 4.52
C LEU A 375 49.47 1.40 5.40
N VAL A 376 50.69 1.88 5.64
CA VAL A 376 50.94 3.09 6.43
C VAL A 376 51.44 4.20 5.51
N PHE A 377 50.71 5.32 5.52
CA PHE A 377 51.15 6.54 4.85
C PHE A 377 52.23 7.21 5.69
N SER A 378 53.45 7.30 5.14
CA SER A 378 54.61 7.87 5.85
C SER A 378 54.54 9.40 5.96
N GLY A 379 53.54 10.05 5.33
CA GLY A 379 53.33 11.50 5.40
C GLY A 379 54.30 12.34 4.56
N GLU A 380 55.19 11.70 3.82
CA GLU A 380 56.14 12.32 2.89
C GLU A 380 55.75 11.99 1.43
N TYR A 381 55.98 12.95 0.53
CA TYR A 381 55.67 12.83 -0.90
C TYR A 381 56.96 12.64 -1.71
N GLY A 382 56.99 11.62 -2.55
CA GLY A 382 58.03 11.42 -3.56
C GLY A 382 57.66 12.14 -4.86
N GLN A 383 58.66 12.69 -5.56
CA GLN A 383 58.46 13.32 -6.88
C GLN A 383 58.91 12.39 -8.00
N TYR A 384 58.07 12.25 -9.02
CA TYR A 384 58.33 11.50 -10.24
C TYR A 384 58.25 12.41 -11.47
N GLY A 385 59.42 12.87 -11.95
CA GLY A 385 59.49 13.88 -13.01
C GLY A 385 58.97 15.24 -12.55
N ASP A 386 59.07 16.27 -13.40
CA ASP A 386 58.80 17.68 -13.03
C ASP A 386 57.33 17.99 -12.67
N GLU A 387 56.39 17.03 -12.72
CA GLU A 387 54.95 17.31 -12.56
C GLU A 387 54.14 16.34 -11.69
N LEU A 388 54.71 15.26 -11.11
CA LEU A 388 53.91 14.29 -10.33
C LEU A 388 54.49 14.02 -8.94
N GLU A 389 53.71 14.34 -7.91
CA GLU A 389 53.96 13.98 -6.50
C GLU A 389 53.10 12.76 -6.12
N TYR A 390 53.74 11.71 -5.59
CA TYR A 390 53.06 10.51 -5.09
C TYR A 390 53.35 10.32 -3.60
N ALA A 391 52.38 9.79 -2.86
CA ALA A 391 52.56 9.52 -1.44
C ALA A 391 53.48 8.31 -1.24
N ILE A 392 54.45 8.45 -0.33
CA ILE A 392 55.27 7.32 0.09
C ILE A 392 54.41 6.45 1.01
N ILE A 393 54.27 5.18 0.61
CA ILE A 393 53.47 4.18 1.31
C ILE A 393 54.38 2.98 1.59
N GLU A 394 54.40 2.60 2.87
CA GLU A 394 55.15 1.46 3.39
C GLU A 394 54.17 0.41 3.92
N SER A 395 54.57 -0.85 3.88
CA SER A 395 53.81 -1.92 4.53
C SER A 395 53.99 -1.84 6.05
N LYS A 396 52.90 -2.08 6.78
CA LYS A 396 52.84 -1.98 8.25
C LYS A 396 53.67 -3.00 9.01
#